data_AF-A0A2M7JHP0-F1
#
_entry.id   AF-A0A2M7JHP0-F1
#
_cell.length_a   1.000
_cell.length_b   1.000
_cell.length_c   1.000
_cell.angle_alpha   90.00
_cell.angle_beta   90.00
_cell.angle_gamma   90.00
#
_symmetry.space_group_name_H-M   'P 1'
#
loop_
_entity.id
_entity.type
_entity.pdbx_description
1 polymer ?
#
loop_
_entity_poly.entity_id
_entity_poly.type
_entity_poly.pdbx_seq_one_letter_code
_entity_poly.pdbx_strand_id
1 'polypeptide(L)'
;MKNEVGRGFKIAFFMLILICYGLTGALLPCFGQTSAMEELLILFQRKGTLTAQEADALRAVLAEERKELARVHRALEEKERFLEEKERALMASQGSGGSSLGSAGGGGTSPSEKATILEDRNRTERPLSAYYDDGFCLGSEDKEDLSLCFNSFLQADYRYFDYDEGDPQKNEFDLRRVRLALSGNLLKRFAYKFEYEFQGAGSRRLMDAYLESAILPFASFRIGQFKEPFGLEHVSDDEVVPFAERSMGYYLTPQRDLGAMLHGAFLKNRAYYAVGVFNGDGTDDSTGGNSDSPELTGRIGLSPFKEIGFRPLENLHFGMSASYAEVDASNVQVNVKTSGLTSFFDVASAAKFNIIRDADSRSRYVVEMGWAYGPLLIYGEYTKMDFEGIATSAERFDAGMEDYYGALLWMLTGEEPELAGGRILPVIPRKSLWEGGWGGLGLAVRYDLFEAEESVYDYLIREGNSVRRAEAYSVAVNWFLSRYVKFIVDFTRTEFDKPLLIARDPLSGTAIYSDREDVITARFQMGF
;
A
#
# COMPACT_ATOMS: atom_id res chain seq x y z
N MET A 1 -44.42 24.88 -8.36
CA MET A 1 -43.32 23.94 -8.68
C MET A 1 -43.01 23.02 -7.50
N LYS A 2 -43.92 22.11 -7.13
CA LYS A 2 -43.74 21.21 -5.98
C LYS A 2 -44.21 19.77 -6.24
N ASN A 3 -44.39 19.35 -7.50
CA ASN A 3 -45.02 18.05 -7.81
C ASN A 3 -44.34 17.20 -8.92
N GLU A 4 -43.06 17.43 -9.26
CA GLU A 4 -42.37 16.58 -10.27
C GLU A 4 -41.27 15.67 -9.73
N VAL A 5 -40.85 15.84 -8.47
CA VAL A 5 -39.75 15.02 -7.88
C VAL A 5 -40.21 13.60 -7.49
N GLY A 6 -41.51 13.34 -7.35
CA GLY A 6 -42.05 12.06 -6.89
C GLY A 6 -42.27 10.98 -7.96
N ARG A 7 -42.06 11.27 -9.24
CA ARG A 7 -42.41 10.36 -10.36
C ARG A 7 -41.21 9.64 -10.98
N GLY A 8 -39.99 10.19 -10.87
CA GLY A 8 -38.75 9.56 -11.34
C GLY A 8 -38.26 8.41 -10.44
N PHE A 9 -38.48 8.52 -9.13
CA PHE A 9 -37.98 7.55 -8.15
C PHE A 9 -38.68 6.17 -8.19
N LYS A 10 -39.93 6.12 -8.68
CA LYS A 10 -40.70 4.86 -8.79
C LYS A 10 -40.49 4.11 -10.11
N ILE A 11 -39.92 4.76 -11.13
CA ILE A 11 -39.62 4.12 -12.43
C ILE A 11 -38.22 3.48 -12.40
N ALA A 12 -37.26 4.07 -11.68
CA ALA A 12 -35.93 3.50 -11.47
C ALA A 12 -35.95 2.22 -10.60
N PHE A 13 -36.83 2.16 -9.59
CA PHE A 13 -36.93 1.00 -8.70
C PHE A 13 -37.58 -0.23 -9.37
N PHE A 14 -38.42 -0.02 -10.39
CA PHE A 14 -39.06 -1.12 -11.14
C PHE A 14 -38.19 -1.64 -12.31
N MET A 15 -37.25 -0.85 -12.84
CA MET A 15 -36.23 -1.33 -13.78
C MET A 15 -35.12 -2.14 -13.10
N LEU A 16 -34.77 -1.83 -11.84
CA LEU A 16 -33.73 -2.55 -11.10
C LEU A 16 -34.13 -4.01 -10.78
N ILE A 17 -35.43 -4.28 -10.62
CA ILE A 17 -35.95 -5.63 -10.32
C ILE A 17 -36.06 -6.51 -11.59
N LEU A 18 -36.12 -5.90 -12.78
CA LEU A 18 -36.11 -6.65 -14.06
C LEU A 18 -34.70 -7.01 -14.54
N ILE A 19 -33.65 -6.33 -14.06
CA ILE A 19 -32.25 -6.64 -14.37
C ILE A 19 -31.72 -7.78 -13.48
N CYS A 20 -32.29 -7.98 -12.29
CA CYS A 20 -31.89 -9.07 -11.38
C CYS A 20 -32.47 -10.46 -11.72
N TYR A 21 -33.38 -10.59 -12.70
CA TYR A 21 -33.95 -11.90 -13.12
C TYR A 21 -33.48 -12.39 -14.50
N GLY A 22 -32.56 -11.67 -15.16
CA GLY A 22 -32.02 -12.05 -16.48
C GLY A 22 -30.65 -12.76 -16.46
N LEU A 23 -30.04 -12.96 -15.28
CA LEU A 23 -28.65 -13.40 -15.14
C LEU A 23 -28.47 -14.89 -14.78
N THR A 24 -29.42 -15.74 -15.20
CA THR A 24 -29.22 -17.20 -15.23
C THR A 24 -29.53 -17.71 -16.64
N GLY A 25 -28.55 -17.63 -17.54
CA GLY A 25 -28.62 -18.28 -18.85
C GLY A 25 -27.79 -17.60 -19.93
N ALA A 26 -26.48 -17.89 -19.98
CA ALA A 26 -25.69 -18.11 -21.19
C ALA A 26 -24.20 -17.95 -20.89
N LEU A 27 -23.55 -19.04 -20.47
CA LEU A 27 -22.15 -19.28 -20.79
C LEU A 27 -22.07 -19.57 -22.29
N LEU A 28 -21.51 -18.65 -23.07
CA LEU A 28 -21.08 -18.91 -24.44
C LEU A 28 -19.60 -18.52 -24.57
N PRO A 29 -18.75 -19.39 -25.14
CA PRO A 29 -17.34 -19.10 -25.34
C PRO A 29 -17.17 -17.99 -26.38
N CYS A 30 -16.21 -17.12 -26.13
CA CYS A 30 -15.83 -16.00 -26.97
C CYS A 30 -15.30 -16.50 -28.34
N PHE A 31 -16.18 -16.61 -29.32
CA PHE A 31 -15.87 -16.77 -30.74
C PHE A 31 -16.73 -15.75 -31.51
N GLY A 32 -16.34 -14.47 -31.47
CA GLY A 32 -17.16 -13.41 -32.09
C GLY A 32 -16.44 -12.09 -32.42
N GLN A 33 -15.12 -11.99 -32.25
CA GLN A 33 -14.39 -10.75 -32.59
C GLN A 33 -14.14 -10.55 -34.10
N THR A 34 -14.32 -11.59 -34.91
CA THR A 34 -13.94 -11.59 -36.33
C THR A 34 -14.93 -10.86 -37.25
N SER A 35 -16.24 -10.90 -36.96
CA SER A 35 -17.25 -10.20 -37.77
C SER A 35 -17.34 -8.70 -37.45
N ALA A 36 -17.08 -8.33 -36.19
CA ALA A 36 -17.22 -6.95 -35.72
C ALA A 36 -16.22 -6.00 -36.41
N MET A 37 -14.97 -6.44 -36.63
CA MET A 37 -13.93 -5.62 -37.25
C MET A 37 -14.18 -5.41 -38.76
N GLU A 38 -14.68 -6.44 -39.46
CA GLU A 38 -15.07 -6.32 -40.87
C GLU A 38 -16.28 -5.41 -41.06
N GLU A 39 -17.27 -5.48 -40.15
CA GLU A 39 -18.41 -4.55 -40.14
C GLU A 39 -17.98 -3.11 -39.86
N LEU A 40 -17.00 -2.90 -38.98
CA LEU A 40 -16.43 -1.59 -38.68
C LEU A 40 -15.70 -0.96 -39.88
N LEU A 41 -14.93 -1.76 -40.62
CA LEU A 41 -14.27 -1.30 -41.84
C LEU A 41 -15.29 -0.91 -42.93
N ILE A 42 -16.38 -1.68 -43.06
CA ILE A 42 -17.48 -1.35 -43.98
C ILE A 42 -18.18 -0.05 -43.54
N LEU A 43 -18.38 0.15 -42.24
CA LEU A 43 -18.98 1.36 -41.68
C LEU A 43 -18.11 2.61 -41.96
N PHE A 44 -16.79 2.50 -41.80
CA PHE A 44 -15.84 3.58 -42.05
C PHE A 44 -15.66 3.90 -43.55
N GLN A 45 -15.73 2.90 -44.43
CA GLN A 45 -15.82 3.16 -45.88
C GLN A 45 -17.11 3.90 -46.24
N ARG A 46 -18.24 3.52 -45.63
CA ARG A 46 -19.56 4.14 -45.90
C ARG A 46 -19.66 5.58 -45.39
N LYS A 47 -18.91 5.92 -44.32
CA LYS A 47 -18.83 7.28 -43.75
C LYS A 47 -17.79 8.18 -44.44
N GLY A 48 -17.07 7.65 -45.44
CA GLY A 48 -16.05 8.41 -46.18
C GLY A 48 -14.77 8.70 -45.39
N THR A 49 -14.59 8.10 -44.22
CA THR A 49 -13.43 8.26 -43.33
C THR A 49 -12.25 7.38 -43.72
N LEU A 50 -12.46 6.38 -44.58
CA LEU A 50 -11.40 5.56 -45.19
C LEU A 50 -11.60 5.46 -46.69
N THR A 51 -10.52 5.61 -47.46
CA THR A 51 -10.53 5.32 -48.90
C THR A 51 -10.55 3.81 -49.15
N ALA A 52 -10.95 3.40 -50.36
CA ALA A 52 -10.97 1.99 -50.74
C ALA A 52 -9.58 1.32 -50.65
N GLN A 53 -8.52 2.06 -51.00
CA GLN A 53 -7.14 1.58 -50.89
C GLN A 53 -6.68 1.38 -49.45
N GLU A 54 -7.02 2.29 -48.54
CA GLU A 54 -6.63 2.17 -47.12
C GLU A 54 -7.36 1.01 -46.42
N ALA A 55 -8.63 0.77 -46.77
CA ALA A 55 -9.39 -0.35 -46.22
C ALA A 55 -8.87 -1.70 -46.70
N ASP A 56 -8.44 -1.79 -47.97
CA ASP A 56 -7.85 -3.03 -48.51
C ASP A 56 -6.44 -3.27 -47.94
N ALA A 57 -5.66 -2.22 -47.66
CA ALA A 57 -4.39 -2.34 -46.94
C ALA A 57 -4.59 -2.84 -45.51
N LEU A 58 -5.59 -2.32 -44.77
CA LEU A 58 -5.91 -2.81 -43.43
C LEU A 58 -6.38 -4.27 -43.43
N ARG A 59 -7.19 -4.68 -44.43
CA ARG A 59 -7.60 -6.08 -44.59
C ARG A 59 -6.42 -7.00 -44.84
N ALA A 60 -5.42 -6.56 -45.59
CA ALA A 60 -4.21 -7.33 -45.85
C ALA A 60 -3.39 -7.54 -44.56
N VAL A 61 -3.20 -6.48 -43.76
CA VAL A 61 -2.50 -6.57 -42.47
C VAL A 61 -3.24 -7.49 -41.50
N LEU A 62 -4.57 -7.35 -41.38
CA LEU A 62 -5.38 -8.25 -40.54
C LEU A 62 -5.32 -9.71 -41.00
N ALA A 63 -5.22 -9.97 -42.31
CA ALA A 63 -5.07 -11.32 -42.83
C ALA A 63 -3.68 -11.92 -42.52
N GLU A 64 -2.65 -11.08 -42.44
CA GLU A 64 -1.30 -11.47 -42.07
C GLU A 64 -1.18 -11.77 -40.58
N GLU A 65 -1.71 -10.90 -39.72
CA GLU A 65 -1.82 -11.15 -38.28
C GLU A 65 -2.61 -12.42 -37.97
N ARG A 66 -3.71 -12.69 -38.70
CA ARG A 66 -4.48 -13.94 -38.56
C ARG A 66 -3.62 -15.19 -38.84
N LYS A 67 -2.74 -15.14 -39.85
CA LYS A 67 -1.84 -16.26 -40.16
C LYS A 67 -0.78 -16.43 -39.08
N GLU A 68 -0.27 -15.33 -38.53
CA GLU A 68 0.72 -15.34 -37.47
C GLU A 68 0.14 -15.88 -36.16
N LEU A 69 -1.07 -15.44 -35.78
CA LEU A 69 -1.79 -15.94 -34.61
C LEU A 69 -2.06 -17.45 -34.71
N ALA A 70 -2.50 -17.92 -35.88
CA ALA A 70 -2.74 -19.34 -36.13
C ALA A 70 -1.45 -20.19 -36.14
N ARG A 71 -0.29 -19.56 -36.38
CA ARG A 71 1.02 -20.20 -36.28
C ARG A 71 1.47 -20.29 -34.82
N VAL A 72 1.30 -19.21 -34.05
CA VAL A 72 1.61 -19.17 -32.61
C VAL A 72 0.74 -20.16 -31.86
N HIS A 73 -0.55 -20.23 -32.16
CA HIS A 73 -1.46 -21.16 -31.49
C HIS A 73 -1.06 -22.63 -31.73
N ARG A 74 -0.71 -23.00 -32.97
CA ARG A 74 -0.18 -24.33 -33.28
C ARG A 74 1.13 -24.64 -32.56
N ALA A 75 2.04 -23.67 -32.47
CA ALA A 75 3.30 -23.85 -31.73
C ALA A 75 3.06 -24.03 -30.21
N LEU A 76 2.02 -23.41 -29.66
CA LEU A 76 1.61 -23.58 -28.27
C LEU A 76 1.03 -24.98 -28.02
N GLU A 77 0.12 -25.45 -28.88
CA GLU A 77 -0.43 -26.81 -28.80
C GLU A 77 0.65 -27.90 -28.90
N GLU A 78 1.66 -27.70 -29.76
CA GLU A 78 2.81 -28.61 -29.87
C GLU A 78 3.65 -28.62 -28.58
N LYS A 79 3.87 -27.46 -27.95
CA LYS A 79 4.59 -27.36 -26.66
C LYS A 79 3.81 -27.99 -25.50
N GLU A 80 2.50 -27.83 -25.46
CA GLU A 80 1.66 -28.46 -24.44
C GLU A 80 1.71 -29.99 -24.54
N ARG A 81 1.58 -30.54 -25.75
CA ARG A 81 1.74 -32.01 -25.96
C ARG A 81 3.11 -32.51 -25.56
N PHE A 82 4.17 -31.75 -25.88
CA PHE A 82 5.52 -32.10 -25.48
C PHE A 82 5.70 -32.10 -23.95
N LEU A 83 5.10 -31.16 -23.24
CA LEU A 83 5.12 -31.11 -21.77
C LEU A 83 4.35 -32.28 -21.17
N GLU A 84 3.17 -32.62 -21.68
CA GLU A 84 2.38 -33.76 -21.21
C GLU A 84 3.11 -35.10 -21.41
N GLU A 85 3.78 -35.29 -22.55
CA GLU A 85 4.59 -36.49 -22.80
C GLU A 85 5.76 -36.60 -21.82
N LYS A 86 6.42 -35.48 -21.52
CA LYS A 86 7.53 -35.42 -20.57
C LYS A 86 7.07 -35.70 -19.14
N GLU A 87 5.89 -35.20 -18.77
CA GLU A 87 5.26 -35.45 -17.47
C GLU A 87 4.86 -36.92 -17.32
N ARG A 88 4.30 -37.55 -18.35
CA ARG A 88 4.03 -39.00 -18.36
C ARG A 88 5.31 -39.83 -18.30
N ALA A 89 6.39 -39.41 -18.96
CA ALA A 89 7.68 -40.09 -18.88
C ALA A 89 8.33 -39.96 -17.49
N LEU A 90 8.14 -38.83 -16.81
CA LEU A 90 8.57 -38.62 -15.42
C LEU A 90 7.76 -39.48 -14.43
N MET A 91 6.44 -39.57 -14.61
CA MET A 91 5.58 -40.45 -13.82
C MET A 91 5.91 -41.94 -14.02
N ALA A 92 6.24 -42.34 -15.26
CA ALA A 92 6.64 -43.72 -15.56
C ALA A 92 8.02 -44.07 -14.98
N SER A 93 8.96 -43.12 -14.91
CA SER A 93 10.29 -43.36 -14.33
C SER A 93 10.28 -43.39 -12.79
N GLN A 94 9.31 -42.74 -12.13
CA GLN A 94 9.08 -42.90 -10.68
C GLN A 94 8.36 -44.21 -10.31
N GLY A 95 7.70 -44.87 -11.26
CA GLY A 95 6.97 -46.13 -11.06
C GLY A 95 7.80 -47.42 -11.25
N SER A 96 9.04 -47.34 -11.73
CA SER A 96 9.87 -48.53 -12.06
C SER A 96 11.00 -48.79 -11.07
N GLY A 97 10.73 -48.62 -9.77
CA GLY A 97 11.63 -48.96 -8.67
C GLY A 97 11.06 -50.06 -7.79
N GLY A 98 10.81 -51.26 -8.34
CA GLY A 98 10.50 -52.43 -7.51
C GLY A 98 9.80 -53.57 -8.23
N SER A 99 10.57 -54.57 -8.69
CA SER A 99 10.14 -55.97 -8.72
C SER A 99 11.28 -56.88 -9.18
N SER A 100 11.83 -57.68 -8.26
CA SER A 100 12.26 -59.03 -8.58
C SER A 100 11.91 -59.96 -7.40
N LEU A 101 11.00 -60.91 -7.65
CA LEU A 101 11.19 -62.37 -7.50
C LEU A 101 9.82 -63.06 -7.42
N GLY A 102 9.66 -64.07 -8.28
CA GLY A 102 8.40 -64.77 -8.51
C GLY A 102 8.13 -65.96 -7.57
N SER A 103 6.82 -66.19 -7.40
CA SER A 103 6.10 -67.47 -7.55
C SER A 103 6.54 -68.71 -6.74
N ALA A 104 5.73 -69.09 -5.74
CA ALA A 104 4.71 -70.15 -5.83
C ALA A 104 4.39 -70.79 -4.46
N GLY A 105 3.11 -71.04 -4.18
CA GLY A 105 2.69 -72.18 -3.35
C GLY A 105 1.82 -71.91 -2.11
N GLY A 106 0.50 -71.97 -2.30
CA GLY A 106 -0.43 -72.78 -1.49
C GLY A 106 -0.58 -72.58 0.03
N GLY A 107 -1.76 -72.08 0.43
CA GLY A 107 -2.62 -72.77 1.40
C GLY A 107 -2.35 -72.64 2.90
N GLY A 108 -3.09 -71.74 3.54
CA GLY A 108 -3.74 -71.93 4.85
C GLY A 108 -2.87 -72.18 6.09
N THR A 109 -2.73 -71.17 6.95
CA THR A 109 -2.97 -71.21 8.43
C THR A 109 -2.55 -69.87 9.05
N SER A 110 -3.34 -69.38 10.01
CA SER A 110 -3.03 -68.21 10.87
C SER A 110 -1.71 -68.42 11.61
N PRO A 111 -0.83 -67.40 11.77
CA PRO A 111 -0.87 -66.61 13.01
C PRO A 111 -0.48 -65.12 12.87
N SER A 112 -1.07 -64.31 13.76
CA SER A 112 -0.41 -63.25 14.53
C SER A 112 1.13 -63.20 14.39
N GLU A 113 1.70 -62.03 14.04
CA GLU A 113 3.08 -61.55 14.33
C GLU A 113 3.76 -60.68 13.24
N LYS A 114 3.07 -60.26 12.17
CA LYS A 114 3.67 -59.33 11.16
C LYS A 114 2.84 -58.09 10.86
N ALA A 115 2.11 -57.59 11.87
CA ALA A 115 1.38 -56.33 11.80
C ALA A 115 1.96 -55.24 12.73
N THR A 116 3.23 -55.35 13.13
CA THR A 116 3.79 -54.50 14.20
C THR A 116 5.13 -53.82 13.84
N ILE A 117 5.47 -53.60 12.57
CA ILE A 117 6.71 -52.88 12.22
C ILE A 117 6.54 -51.87 11.06
N LEU A 118 5.40 -51.17 10.99
CA LEU A 118 5.28 -49.92 10.20
C LEU A 118 4.43 -48.83 10.91
N GLU A 119 4.22 -48.95 12.23
CA GLU A 119 3.74 -47.86 13.08
C GLU A 119 4.93 -47.26 13.84
N ASP A 120 5.79 -46.53 13.13
CA ASP A 120 6.76 -45.66 13.81
C ASP A 120 7.10 -44.42 12.96
N ARG A 121 6.05 -43.68 12.59
CA ARG A 121 6.16 -42.24 12.45
C ARG A 121 5.42 -41.64 13.61
N ASN A 122 6.14 -41.50 14.72
CA ASN A 122 5.81 -40.68 15.87
C ASN A 122 5.59 -39.23 15.41
N ARG A 123 4.45 -38.99 14.73
CA ARG A 123 3.94 -37.65 14.43
C ARG A 123 3.45 -37.16 15.79
N THR A 124 4.30 -36.43 16.49
CA THR A 124 3.88 -35.72 17.70
C THR A 124 2.75 -34.79 17.26
N GLU A 125 1.50 -35.21 17.46
CA GLU A 125 0.34 -34.37 17.22
C GLU A 125 0.49 -33.18 18.16
N ARG A 126 0.87 -32.02 17.60
CA ARG A 126 0.91 -30.76 18.36
C ARG A 126 -0.51 -30.22 18.34
N PRO A 127 -1.26 -30.28 19.46
CA PRO A 127 -2.61 -29.74 19.47
C PRO A 127 -2.56 -28.24 19.20
N LEU A 128 -3.35 -27.78 18.22
CA LEU A 128 -3.51 -26.37 17.90
C LEU A 128 -4.85 -25.89 18.46
N SER A 129 -4.85 -24.73 19.08
CA SER A 129 -6.03 -24.06 19.59
C SER A 129 -6.33 -22.81 18.75
N ALA A 130 -7.59 -22.61 18.43
CA ALA A 130 -8.07 -21.36 17.84
C ALA A 130 -8.39 -20.39 18.97
N TYR A 131 -7.91 -19.16 18.87
CA TYR A 131 -8.18 -18.08 19.82
C TYR A 131 -8.26 -16.74 19.09
N TYR A 132 -8.76 -15.73 19.78
CA TYR A 132 -8.86 -14.37 19.26
C TYR A 132 -7.95 -13.44 20.06
N ASP A 133 -7.08 -12.72 19.37
CA ASP A 133 -6.05 -11.85 19.95
C ASP A 133 -5.75 -10.71 18.96
N ASP A 134 -6.73 -9.83 18.77
CA ASP A 134 -6.68 -8.79 17.71
C ASP A 134 -6.33 -9.37 16.35
N GLY A 135 -7.02 -10.48 16.07
CA GLY A 135 -6.85 -11.32 14.89
C GLY A 135 -7.44 -12.69 15.14
N PHE A 136 -7.76 -13.40 14.05
CA PHE A 136 -8.11 -14.82 14.14
C PHE A 136 -6.82 -15.63 14.20
N CYS A 137 -6.51 -16.19 15.36
CA CYS A 137 -5.26 -16.89 15.60
C CYS A 137 -5.44 -18.39 15.78
N LEU A 138 -4.46 -19.14 15.30
CA LEU A 138 -4.26 -20.57 15.51
C LEU A 138 -2.87 -20.76 16.10
N GLY A 139 -2.73 -21.45 17.23
CA GLY A 139 -1.41 -21.68 17.81
C GLY A 139 -1.35 -22.90 18.72
N SER A 140 -0.13 -23.39 18.96
CA SER A 140 0.15 -24.41 19.97
C SER A 140 -0.11 -23.88 21.39
N GLU A 141 -0.10 -24.77 22.37
CA GLU A 141 -0.20 -24.40 23.80
C GLU A 141 0.82 -23.31 24.18
N ASP A 142 2.05 -23.44 23.69
CA ASP A 142 3.03 -22.38 23.69
C ASP A 142 2.93 -21.57 22.38
N LYS A 143 2.37 -20.35 22.46
CA LYS A 143 2.15 -19.47 21.31
C LYS A 143 3.45 -19.01 20.64
N GLU A 144 4.57 -19.03 21.35
CA GLU A 144 5.88 -18.65 20.80
C GLU A 144 6.46 -19.78 19.92
N ASP A 145 6.09 -21.04 20.16
CA ASP A 145 6.57 -22.17 19.38
C ASP A 145 5.94 -22.23 17.99
N LEU A 146 4.61 -22.12 17.93
CA LEU A 146 3.89 -22.06 16.66
C LEU A 146 2.61 -21.23 16.81
N SER A 147 2.54 -20.14 16.05
CA SER A 147 1.33 -19.33 15.91
C SER A 147 1.15 -18.83 14.48
N LEU A 148 -0.10 -18.65 14.09
CA LEU A 148 -0.56 -18.04 12.86
C LEU A 148 -1.80 -17.19 13.18
N CYS A 149 -1.71 -15.89 13.00
CA CYS A 149 -2.78 -14.92 13.15
C CYS A 149 -3.12 -14.31 11.80
N PHE A 150 -4.41 -14.29 11.50
CA PHE A 150 -4.99 -13.65 10.33
C PHE A 150 -5.65 -12.33 10.73
N ASN A 151 -5.19 -11.26 10.09
CA ASN A 151 -5.63 -9.89 10.34
C ASN A 151 -6.14 -9.29 9.03
N SER A 152 -7.09 -8.35 9.14
CA SER A 152 -7.66 -7.66 7.99
C SER A 152 -7.83 -6.18 8.28
N PHE A 153 -7.58 -5.36 7.26
CA PHE A 153 -7.74 -3.92 7.35
C PHE A 153 -8.49 -3.37 6.13
N LEU A 154 -9.55 -2.62 6.39
CA LEU A 154 -10.41 -2.01 5.39
C LEU A 154 -10.59 -0.52 5.70
N GLN A 155 -10.40 0.32 4.68
CA GLN A 155 -10.79 1.71 4.68
C GLN A 155 -11.62 2.00 3.43
N ALA A 156 -12.83 2.48 3.64
CA ALA A 156 -13.74 2.93 2.59
C ALA A 156 -14.03 4.42 2.80
N ASP A 157 -13.83 5.19 1.75
CA ASP A 157 -13.90 6.65 1.79
C ASP A 157 -14.99 7.15 0.85
N TYR A 158 -15.56 8.29 1.22
CA TYR A 158 -16.22 9.20 0.31
C TYR A 158 -15.48 10.53 0.35
N ARG A 159 -15.01 11.00 -0.80
CA ARG A 159 -14.35 12.30 -0.93
C ARG A 159 -15.23 13.28 -1.69
N TYR A 160 -15.44 14.44 -1.08
CA TYR A 160 -16.07 15.59 -1.71
C TYR A 160 -15.04 16.70 -1.87
N PHE A 161 -14.92 17.22 -3.08
CA PHE A 161 -14.00 18.29 -3.43
C PHE A 161 -14.76 19.58 -3.76
N ASP A 162 -14.20 20.70 -3.34
CA ASP A 162 -14.62 22.04 -3.73
C ASP A 162 -13.39 22.83 -4.21
N TYR A 163 -13.48 23.36 -5.43
CA TYR A 163 -12.43 24.11 -6.12
C TYR A 163 -13.00 25.41 -6.67
N ASP A 164 -12.18 26.45 -6.79
CA ASP A 164 -12.66 27.80 -7.09
C ASP A 164 -13.11 27.99 -8.53
N GLU A 165 -12.46 27.32 -9.47
CA GLU A 165 -12.69 27.50 -10.91
C GLU A 165 -13.52 26.37 -11.55
N GLY A 166 -14.44 25.77 -10.79
CA GLY A 166 -15.45 24.83 -11.29
C GLY A 166 -15.32 23.41 -10.74
N ASP A 167 -16.37 22.61 -10.92
CA ASP A 167 -16.45 21.24 -10.42
C ASP A 167 -15.71 20.28 -11.37
N PRO A 168 -14.57 19.67 -10.95
CA PRO A 168 -13.85 18.71 -11.76
C PRO A 168 -14.51 17.32 -11.79
N GLN A 169 -15.70 17.16 -11.18
CA GLN A 169 -16.46 15.92 -11.07
C GLN A 169 -15.66 14.78 -10.45
N LYS A 170 -14.82 15.10 -9.45
CA LYS A 170 -13.94 14.17 -8.75
C LYS A 170 -14.56 13.49 -7.53
N ASN A 171 -15.79 13.86 -7.16
CA ASN A 171 -16.45 13.31 -5.98
C ASN A 171 -16.71 11.81 -6.18
N GLU A 172 -16.16 10.97 -5.31
CA GLU A 172 -16.25 9.52 -5.47
C GLU A 172 -16.30 8.76 -4.14
N PHE A 173 -16.81 7.54 -4.23
CA PHE A 173 -16.59 6.51 -3.23
C PHE A 173 -15.41 5.65 -3.68
N ASP A 174 -14.43 5.46 -2.81
CA ASP A 174 -13.28 4.63 -3.09
C ASP A 174 -12.95 3.71 -1.91
N LEU A 175 -12.36 2.57 -2.23
CA LEU A 175 -11.69 1.75 -1.23
C LEU A 175 -10.27 2.28 -1.11
N ARG A 176 -9.96 2.94 0.00
CA ARG A 176 -8.66 3.57 0.21
C ARG A 176 -7.57 2.54 0.53
N ARG A 177 -7.90 1.53 1.33
CA ARG A 177 -7.02 0.41 1.71
C ARG A 177 -7.84 -0.85 1.91
N VAL A 178 -7.36 -1.95 1.36
CA VAL A 178 -7.89 -3.30 1.62
C VAL A 178 -6.68 -4.20 1.80
N ARG A 179 -6.40 -4.63 3.03
CA ARG A 179 -5.23 -5.46 3.34
C ARG A 179 -5.61 -6.71 4.09
N LEU A 180 -4.90 -7.78 3.76
CA LEU A 180 -4.90 -9.02 4.52
C LEU A 180 -3.48 -9.28 4.99
N ALA A 181 -3.34 -9.67 6.26
CA ALA A 181 -2.07 -10.01 6.84
C ALA A 181 -2.12 -11.40 7.50
N LEU A 182 -1.04 -12.15 7.33
CA LEU A 182 -0.73 -13.36 8.06
C LEU A 182 0.54 -13.08 8.87
N SER A 183 0.48 -13.30 10.18
CA SER A 183 1.63 -13.11 11.06
C SER A 183 1.71 -14.22 12.10
N GLY A 184 2.86 -14.40 12.74
CA GLY A 184 2.96 -15.37 13.81
C GLY A 184 4.39 -15.69 14.21
N ASN A 185 4.54 -16.71 15.04
CA ASN A 185 5.82 -17.18 15.55
C ASN A 185 6.08 -18.62 15.12
N LEU A 186 7.37 -18.93 14.95
CA LEU A 186 7.87 -20.24 14.55
C LEU A 186 9.13 -20.57 15.37
N LEU A 187 9.11 -21.74 16.01
CA LEU A 187 10.20 -22.34 16.79
C LEU A 187 10.73 -21.47 17.93
N LYS A 188 9.91 -20.57 18.49
CA LYS A 188 10.30 -19.57 19.52
C LYS A 188 11.46 -18.66 19.13
N ARG A 189 11.78 -18.61 17.84
CA ARG A 189 12.98 -17.95 17.32
C ARG A 189 12.67 -17.00 16.18
N PHE A 190 11.62 -17.27 15.41
CA PHE A 190 11.30 -16.52 14.22
C PHE A 190 9.89 -15.98 14.33
N ALA A 191 9.74 -14.66 14.24
CA ALA A 191 8.48 -14.02 13.91
C ALA A 191 8.41 -13.81 12.39
N TYR A 192 7.22 -13.88 11.82
CA TYR A 192 7.01 -13.64 10.40
C TYR A 192 5.77 -12.76 10.18
N LYS A 193 5.76 -12.01 9.08
CA LYS A 193 4.59 -11.26 8.60
C LYS A 193 4.55 -11.26 7.09
N PHE A 194 3.36 -11.50 6.55
CA PHE A 194 3.01 -11.37 5.14
C PHE A 194 1.76 -10.50 5.04
N GLU A 195 1.84 -9.33 4.44
CA GLU A 195 0.73 -8.38 4.26
C GLU A 195 0.60 -8.03 2.78
N TYR A 196 -0.60 -8.17 2.22
CA TYR A 196 -0.88 -7.88 0.83
C TYR A 196 -2.02 -6.87 0.70
N GLU A 197 -1.86 -5.89 -0.20
CA GLU A 197 -2.84 -4.86 -0.50
C GLU A 197 -3.64 -5.20 -1.77
N PHE A 198 -4.97 -5.16 -1.68
CA PHE A 198 -5.91 -5.56 -2.73
C PHE A 198 -6.58 -4.38 -3.45
N GLN A 199 -6.19 -3.14 -3.10
CA GLN A 199 -6.76 -1.95 -3.73
C GLN A 199 -6.41 -1.91 -5.24
N GLY A 200 -7.40 -1.58 -6.09
CA GLY A 200 -7.21 -1.14 -7.48
C GLY A 200 -6.66 -2.16 -8.49
N ALA A 201 -6.59 -1.75 -9.76
CA ALA A 201 -5.81 -2.42 -10.80
C ALA A 201 -4.49 -1.64 -10.95
N GLY A 202 -3.35 -2.29 -10.72
CA GLY A 202 -2.02 -1.65 -10.73
C GLY A 202 -1.48 -1.20 -9.36
N SER A 203 -2.27 -1.30 -8.29
CA SER A 203 -1.87 -0.99 -6.90
C SER A 203 -1.87 -2.21 -5.97
N ARG A 204 -2.10 -3.41 -6.52
CA ARG A 204 -2.05 -4.66 -5.79
C ARG A 204 -0.60 -5.05 -5.58
N ARG A 205 -0.13 -4.95 -4.35
CA ARG A 205 1.29 -5.14 -4.06
C ARG A 205 1.50 -5.85 -2.73
N LEU A 206 2.64 -6.50 -2.64
CA LEU A 206 3.17 -6.98 -1.38
C LEU A 206 3.56 -5.76 -0.54
N MET A 207 3.03 -5.66 0.68
CA MET A 207 3.36 -4.58 1.60
C MET A 207 4.51 -5.00 2.49
N ASP A 208 4.26 -5.97 3.38
CA ASP A 208 5.26 -6.53 4.27
C ASP A 208 5.45 -8.01 3.96
N ALA A 209 6.69 -8.47 3.88
CA ALA A 209 7.06 -9.88 3.75
C ALA A 209 8.42 -10.09 4.37
N TYR A 210 8.45 -10.41 5.66
CA TYR A 210 9.70 -10.50 6.40
C TYR A 210 9.71 -11.62 7.42
N LEU A 211 10.94 -11.99 7.79
CA LEU A 211 11.27 -12.81 8.94
C LEU A 211 12.06 -11.97 9.94
N GLU A 212 11.79 -12.15 11.23
CA GLU A 212 12.48 -11.47 12.31
C GLU A 212 12.92 -12.49 13.36
N SER A 213 14.12 -12.31 13.93
CA SER A 213 14.62 -13.13 15.01
C SER A 213 15.27 -12.27 16.09
N ALA A 214 14.87 -12.47 17.34
CA ALA A 214 15.54 -11.87 18.48
C ALA A 214 16.88 -12.58 18.73
N ILE A 215 17.99 -11.88 18.46
CA ILE A 215 19.35 -12.39 18.68
C ILE A 215 19.73 -12.20 20.15
N LEU A 216 19.36 -11.05 20.72
CA LEU A 216 19.56 -10.68 22.12
C LEU A 216 18.28 -10.00 22.64
N PRO A 217 18.06 -9.91 23.97
CA PRO A 217 16.87 -9.24 24.52
C PRO A 217 16.70 -7.77 24.10
N PHE A 218 17.79 -7.15 23.62
CA PHE A 218 17.84 -5.77 23.16
C PHE A 218 18.20 -5.64 21.67
N ALA A 219 18.25 -6.74 20.92
CA ALA A 219 18.64 -6.74 19.51
C ALA A 219 17.89 -7.82 18.72
N SER A 220 17.04 -7.38 17.80
CA SER A 220 16.32 -8.19 16.81
C SER A 220 16.86 -7.91 15.42
N PHE A 221 16.98 -8.96 14.63
CA PHE A 221 17.35 -8.89 13.22
C PHE A 221 16.14 -9.22 12.36
N ARG A 222 15.85 -8.36 11.38
CA ARG A 222 14.74 -8.51 10.43
C ARG A 222 15.28 -8.53 9.02
N ILE A 223 14.75 -9.40 8.16
CA ILE A 223 15.10 -9.52 6.75
C ILE A 223 13.85 -9.73 5.90
N GLY A 224 13.78 -9.07 4.75
CA GLY A 224 12.65 -9.12 3.82
C GLY A 224 12.17 -7.72 3.45
N GLN A 225 10.93 -7.60 2.95
CA GLN A 225 10.33 -6.31 2.62
C GLN A 225 9.53 -5.77 3.80
N PHE A 226 9.82 -4.55 4.23
CA PHE A 226 9.14 -3.90 5.35
C PHE A 226 9.36 -2.39 5.32
N LYS A 227 8.66 -1.65 6.19
CA LYS A 227 8.88 -0.21 6.41
C LYS A 227 10.30 0.06 6.89
N GLU A 228 11.01 0.94 6.19
CA GLU A 228 12.29 1.42 6.66
C GLU A 228 12.14 2.17 8.00
N PRO A 229 13.15 2.11 8.88
CA PRO A 229 13.06 2.76 10.18
C PRO A 229 13.26 4.27 10.02
N PHE A 230 12.21 5.00 9.63
CA PHE A 230 12.29 6.43 9.32
C PHE A 230 11.02 7.17 9.76
N GLY A 231 11.12 8.17 10.62
CA GLY A 231 10.00 9.05 11.03
C GLY A 231 8.92 8.36 11.89
N LEU A 232 8.12 9.15 12.62
CA LEU A 232 7.15 8.61 13.58
C LEU A 232 5.86 8.17 12.87
N GLU A 233 5.32 9.01 12.01
CA GLU A 233 4.09 8.79 11.24
C GLU A 233 4.28 7.67 10.21
N HIS A 234 5.47 7.59 9.62
CA HIS A 234 5.81 6.55 8.66
C HIS A 234 5.84 5.16 9.33
N VAL A 235 6.56 4.99 10.45
CA VAL A 235 6.63 3.68 11.13
C VAL A 235 5.34 3.30 11.86
N SER A 236 4.51 4.28 12.22
CA SER A 236 3.23 4.02 12.89
C SER A 236 2.25 3.37 11.92
N ASP A 237 1.37 2.52 12.44
CA ASP A 237 0.43 1.76 11.63
C ASP A 237 -0.61 2.67 10.97
N ASP A 238 -1.11 2.27 9.80
CA ASP A 238 -2.04 3.12 9.04
C ASP A 238 -3.36 3.36 9.80
N GLU A 239 -3.69 2.50 10.75
CA GLU A 239 -4.92 2.55 11.53
C GLU A 239 -4.93 3.61 12.63
N VAL A 240 -3.76 4.08 13.09
CA VAL A 240 -3.64 4.99 14.23
C VAL A 240 -3.67 6.46 13.82
N VAL A 241 -3.49 6.75 12.53
CA VAL A 241 -3.54 8.10 11.98
C VAL A 241 -4.95 8.69 12.20
N PRO A 242 -5.09 9.87 12.84
CA PRO A 242 -6.37 10.49 13.16
C PRO A 242 -6.96 11.33 12.00
N PHE A 243 -6.27 11.40 10.87
CA PHE A 243 -6.67 12.09 9.65
C PHE A 243 -6.99 11.09 8.54
N ALA A 244 -7.66 11.55 7.48
CA ALA A 244 -7.90 10.74 6.29
C ALA A 244 -6.58 10.35 5.62
N GLU A 245 -5.60 11.24 5.51
CA GLU A 245 -4.28 10.89 4.97
C GLU A 245 -3.16 11.31 5.92
N ARG A 246 -1.99 10.71 5.70
CA ARG A 246 -0.74 11.15 6.34
C ARG A 246 -0.34 12.55 5.88
N SER A 247 0.65 13.13 6.54
CA SER A 247 1.23 14.41 6.14
C SER A 247 1.79 14.38 4.72
N MET A 248 2.00 15.55 4.11
CA MET A 248 2.71 15.70 2.84
C MET A 248 4.16 15.18 2.97
N GLY A 249 4.80 15.36 4.13
CA GLY A 249 6.13 14.84 4.44
C GLY A 249 6.26 13.32 4.36
N TYR A 250 5.16 12.56 4.50
CA TYR A 250 5.18 11.11 4.31
C TYR A 250 5.74 10.70 2.94
N TYR A 251 5.49 11.48 1.89
CA TYR A 251 5.96 11.20 0.53
C TYR A 251 7.47 11.43 0.36
N LEU A 252 8.12 12.13 1.29
CA LEU A 252 9.57 12.34 1.31
C LEU A 252 10.33 11.22 2.08
N THR A 253 9.60 10.34 2.76
CA THR A 253 10.17 9.20 3.48
C THR A 253 10.60 8.08 2.52
N PRO A 254 11.56 7.20 2.90
CA PRO A 254 11.99 6.08 2.06
C PRO A 254 10.91 4.99 1.86
N GLN A 255 9.85 5.03 2.65
CA GLN A 255 8.73 4.09 2.60
C GLN A 255 9.11 2.63 2.92
N ARG A 256 8.79 1.68 2.05
CA ARG A 256 9.05 0.25 2.25
C ARG A 256 10.02 -0.21 1.18
N ASP A 257 10.95 -1.04 1.60
CA ASP A 257 12.00 -1.57 0.74
C ASP A 257 12.38 -2.99 1.21
N LEU A 258 13.00 -3.75 0.31
CA LEU A 258 13.59 -5.05 0.56
C LEU A 258 14.97 -4.84 1.19
N GLY A 259 15.18 -5.40 2.38
CA GLY A 259 16.46 -5.23 3.04
C GLY A 259 16.63 -6.05 4.30
N ALA A 260 17.63 -5.65 5.09
CA ALA A 260 17.94 -6.24 6.38
C ALA A 260 18.13 -5.12 7.42
N MET A 261 17.59 -5.32 8.61
CA MET A 261 17.61 -4.34 9.69
C MET A 261 17.97 -4.99 11.02
N LEU A 262 18.85 -4.33 11.77
CA LEU A 262 19.08 -4.58 13.19
C LEU A 262 18.37 -3.49 14.00
N HIS A 263 17.50 -3.87 14.90
CA HIS A 263 16.78 -2.92 15.75
C HIS A 263 16.63 -3.44 17.17
N GLY A 264 16.31 -2.54 18.09
CA GLY A 264 16.16 -2.92 19.48
C GLY A 264 15.87 -1.76 20.39
N ALA A 265 15.86 -2.06 21.68
CA ALA A 265 15.58 -1.09 22.73
C ALA A 265 16.47 -1.33 23.94
N PHE A 266 16.89 -0.25 24.58
CA PHE A 266 17.70 -0.24 25.80
C PHE A 266 17.00 0.54 26.91
N LEU A 267 17.58 0.48 28.12
CA LEU A 267 17.18 1.28 29.27
C LEU A 267 15.68 1.11 29.62
N LYS A 268 15.19 -0.13 29.62
CA LYS A 268 13.76 -0.45 29.80
C LYS A 268 12.85 0.27 28.78
N ASN A 269 13.20 0.17 27.50
CA ASN A 269 12.44 0.77 26.41
C ASN A 269 12.36 2.31 26.49
N ARG A 270 13.41 2.95 27.01
CA ARG A 270 13.57 4.42 26.98
C ARG A 270 14.38 4.90 25.78
N ALA A 271 15.21 4.02 25.21
CA ALA A 271 15.98 4.32 24.01
C ALA A 271 15.74 3.22 23.00
N TYR A 272 15.41 3.60 21.78
CA TYR A 272 15.15 2.72 20.65
C TYR A 272 16.16 3.03 19.56
N TYR A 273 16.60 2.01 18.86
CA TYR A 273 17.48 2.18 17.70
C TYR A 273 17.08 1.19 16.62
N ALA A 274 17.32 1.60 15.39
CA ALA A 274 17.22 0.75 14.22
C ALA A 274 18.25 1.21 13.19
N VAL A 275 18.89 0.26 12.53
CA VAL A 275 19.80 0.50 11.41
C VAL A 275 19.60 -0.61 10.39
N GLY A 276 19.48 -0.26 9.12
CA GLY A 276 19.25 -1.23 8.06
C GLY A 276 19.88 -0.83 6.74
N VAL A 277 20.07 -1.83 5.90
CA VAL A 277 20.51 -1.71 4.50
C VAL A 277 19.39 -2.22 3.60
N PHE A 278 19.09 -1.45 2.56
CA PHE A 278 17.94 -1.62 1.66
C PHE A 278 18.38 -1.42 0.21
N ASN A 279 17.53 -1.75 -0.76
CA ASN A 279 17.87 -1.55 -2.18
C ASN A 279 17.85 -0.06 -2.57
N GLY A 280 16.95 0.75 -1.99
CA GLY A 280 16.82 2.18 -2.25
C GLY A 280 15.92 2.53 -3.45
N ASP A 281 15.32 1.52 -4.11
CA ASP A 281 14.39 1.66 -5.22
C ASP A 281 12.93 1.33 -4.85
N GLY A 282 12.67 1.07 -3.56
CA GLY A 282 11.32 0.85 -3.02
C GLY A 282 10.94 -0.63 -2.95
N THR A 283 9.64 -0.92 -3.09
CA THR A 283 9.13 -2.31 -3.02
C THR A 283 9.56 -3.14 -4.22
N ASP A 284 9.70 -4.46 -4.08
CA ASP A 284 10.23 -5.44 -5.07
C ASP A 284 9.58 -5.40 -6.48
N ASP A 285 8.39 -4.82 -6.63
CA ASP A 285 7.70 -4.60 -7.92
C ASP A 285 7.95 -3.20 -8.52
N SER A 286 8.91 -2.45 -7.98
CA SER A 286 9.34 -1.18 -8.55
C SER A 286 10.21 -1.40 -9.78
N THR A 287 10.18 -0.45 -10.71
CA THR A 287 11.13 -0.46 -11.82
C THR A 287 12.52 -0.16 -11.27
N GLY A 288 13.32 -1.20 -11.09
CA GLY A 288 14.67 -1.07 -10.52
C GLY A 288 15.55 -0.08 -11.29
N GLY A 289 16.49 0.52 -10.56
CA GLY A 289 17.54 1.36 -11.11
C GLY A 289 18.64 0.57 -11.82
N ASN A 290 19.55 1.27 -12.47
CA ASN A 290 20.82 0.72 -12.95
C ASN A 290 21.92 0.78 -11.88
N SER A 291 21.70 1.52 -10.78
CA SER A 291 22.55 1.57 -9.59
C SER A 291 22.33 0.32 -8.71
N ASP A 292 23.43 -0.30 -8.28
CA ASP A 292 23.47 -1.49 -7.40
C ASP A 292 23.94 -1.11 -5.98
N SER A 293 23.94 0.18 -5.65
CA SER A 293 24.39 0.70 -4.35
C SER A 293 23.26 0.64 -3.31
N PRO A 294 23.47 0.02 -2.13
CA PRO A 294 22.43 -0.08 -1.12
C PRO A 294 22.15 1.24 -0.41
N GLU A 295 20.89 1.48 -0.04
CA GLU A 295 20.45 2.55 0.84
C GLU A 295 20.71 2.19 2.31
N LEU A 296 21.33 3.10 3.07
CA LEU A 296 21.55 2.96 4.50
C LEU A 296 20.56 3.84 5.26
N THR A 297 19.70 3.23 6.07
CA THR A 297 18.72 3.95 6.88
C THR A 297 18.88 3.67 8.36
N GLY A 298 18.87 4.72 9.18
CA GLY A 298 19.02 4.64 10.63
C GLY A 298 18.04 5.53 11.37
N ARG A 299 17.59 5.07 12.55
CA ARG A 299 16.71 5.82 13.45
C ARG A 299 17.05 5.59 14.90
N ILE A 300 16.99 6.67 15.68
CA ILE A 300 17.12 6.66 17.13
C ILE A 300 15.91 7.36 17.72
N GLY A 301 15.30 6.73 18.72
CA GLY A 301 14.16 7.27 19.47
C GLY A 301 14.45 7.29 20.97
N LEU A 302 14.01 8.32 21.67
CA LEU A 302 14.23 8.54 23.10
C LEU A 302 12.92 8.90 23.79
N SER A 303 12.59 8.16 24.83
CA SER A 303 11.50 8.45 25.77
C SER A 303 12.09 8.66 27.17
N PRO A 304 12.74 9.81 27.43
CA PRO A 304 13.64 9.98 28.57
C PRO A 304 12.94 9.89 29.93
N PHE A 305 11.66 10.24 30.00
CA PHE A 305 10.90 10.34 31.25
C PHE A 305 10.01 9.13 31.54
N LYS A 306 10.03 8.12 30.68
CA LYS A 306 9.26 6.90 30.86
C LYS A 306 9.64 6.20 32.17
N GLU A 307 8.67 5.83 33.00
CA GLU A 307 8.89 5.23 34.33
C GLU A 307 9.67 6.11 35.34
N ILE A 308 9.70 7.44 35.19
CA ILE A 308 10.28 8.35 36.20
C ILE A 308 9.25 8.72 37.30
N GLY A 309 7.97 8.42 37.10
CA GLY A 309 6.89 8.66 38.08
C GLY A 309 6.26 10.05 37.98
N PHE A 310 6.70 10.88 37.03
CA PHE A 310 6.10 12.18 36.74
C PHE A 310 5.19 12.08 35.50
N ARG A 311 3.91 11.75 35.75
CA ARG A 311 2.89 11.47 34.73
C ARG A 311 2.85 12.43 33.53
N PRO A 312 3.01 13.77 33.68
CA PRO A 312 2.96 14.68 32.54
C PRO A 312 4.05 14.48 31.49
N LEU A 313 5.19 13.88 31.84
CA LEU A 313 6.30 13.69 30.90
C LEU A 313 6.52 12.23 30.51
N GLU A 314 5.81 11.27 31.13
CA GLU A 314 6.08 9.84 30.95
C GLU A 314 6.02 9.36 29.48
N ASN A 315 5.11 9.93 28.68
CA ASN A 315 4.94 9.59 27.26
C ASN A 315 5.48 10.70 26.34
N LEU A 316 6.55 11.39 26.76
CA LEU A 316 7.30 12.28 25.88
C LEU A 316 8.33 11.47 25.08
N HIS A 317 8.31 11.64 23.76
CA HIS A 317 9.13 10.94 22.78
C HIS A 317 9.80 11.95 21.85
N PHE A 318 11.08 11.72 21.58
CA PHE A 318 11.85 12.41 20.57
C PHE A 318 12.51 11.38 19.67
N GLY A 319 12.71 11.70 18.41
CA GLY A 319 13.45 10.84 17.52
C GLY A 319 14.14 11.61 16.41
N MET A 320 15.07 10.91 15.77
CA MET A 320 15.70 11.36 14.55
C MET A 320 15.94 10.14 13.65
N SER A 321 15.80 10.34 12.35
CA SER A 321 16.17 9.33 11.36
C SER A 321 16.95 9.98 10.22
N ALA A 322 17.82 9.19 9.60
CA ALA A 322 18.57 9.60 8.43
C ALA A 322 18.65 8.44 7.44
N SER A 323 18.66 8.76 6.15
CA SER A 323 18.93 7.81 5.08
C SER A 323 19.92 8.40 4.07
N TYR A 324 20.74 7.55 3.48
CA TYR A 324 21.65 7.88 2.37
C TYR A 324 21.68 6.75 1.33
N ALA A 325 21.57 7.13 0.06
CA ALA A 325 21.70 6.23 -1.08
C ALA A 325 22.45 6.91 -2.23
N GLU A 326 23.23 6.14 -2.98
CA GLU A 326 23.71 6.56 -4.31
C GLU A 326 22.61 6.24 -5.32
N VAL A 327 22.16 7.25 -6.06
CA VAL A 327 20.95 7.16 -6.88
C VAL A 327 21.28 7.49 -8.33
N ASP A 328 20.57 6.88 -9.27
CA ASP A 328 20.68 7.24 -10.68
C ASP A 328 19.42 8.00 -11.17
N ALA A 329 19.39 8.31 -12.47
CA ALA A 329 18.31 9.04 -13.09
C ALA A 329 16.89 8.43 -12.94
N SER A 330 16.76 7.12 -12.75
CA SER A 330 15.45 6.47 -12.53
C SER A 330 14.99 6.58 -11.08
N ASN A 331 15.92 6.72 -10.13
CA ASN A 331 15.62 6.89 -8.71
C ASN A 331 15.22 8.33 -8.33
N VAL A 332 15.42 9.31 -9.23
CA VAL A 332 14.94 10.69 -9.06
C VAL A 332 13.46 10.77 -9.42
N GLN A 333 12.63 10.21 -8.53
CA GLN A 333 11.18 10.25 -8.63
C GLN A 333 10.56 10.64 -7.30
N VAL A 334 9.72 11.68 -7.31
CA VAL A 334 8.99 12.14 -6.12
C VAL A 334 7.61 12.61 -6.52
N ASN A 335 6.59 12.01 -5.89
CA ASN A 335 5.20 12.39 -6.10
C ASN A 335 4.56 12.70 -4.75
N VAL A 336 4.36 13.99 -4.47
CA VAL A 336 3.71 14.46 -3.24
C VAL A 336 2.25 14.78 -3.55
N LYS A 337 1.38 14.37 -2.63
CA LYS A 337 -0.07 14.52 -2.76
C LYS A 337 -0.67 15.25 -1.56
N THR A 338 -1.77 15.93 -1.80
CA THR A 338 -2.60 16.53 -0.76
C THR A 338 -3.38 15.45 0.01
N SER A 339 -4.09 15.86 1.07
CA SER A 339 -5.04 14.96 1.76
C SER A 339 -6.21 14.51 0.87
N GLY A 340 -6.49 15.25 -0.20
CA GLY A 340 -7.41 14.86 -1.27
C GLY A 340 -6.87 13.82 -2.23
N LEU A 341 -5.63 13.36 -2.08
CA LEU A 341 -4.90 12.52 -3.04
C LEU A 341 -4.63 13.20 -4.40
N THR A 342 -4.79 14.52 -4.49
CA THR A 342 -4.36 15.30 -5.66
C THR A 342 -2.84 15.43 -5.64
N SER A 343 -2.20 15.01 -6.73
CA SER A 343 -0.76 15.25 -6.91
C SER A 343 -0.53 16.71 -7.24
N PHE A 344 0.16 17.43 -6.35
CA PHE A 344 0.48 18.85 -6.52
C PHE A 344 1.97 19.06 -6.83
N PHE A 345 2.81 18.06 -6.56
CA PHE A 345 4.23 18.10 -6.85
C PHE A 345 4.67 16.74 -7.40
N ASP A 346 5.16 16.74 -8.64
CA ASP A 346 5.59 15.53 -9.34
C ASP A 346 6.92 15.77 -10.06
N VAL A 347 7.97 15.15 -9.55
CA VAL A 347 9.27 15.03 -10.20
C VAL A 347 9.35 13.63 -10.78
N ALA A 348 9.37 13.54 -12.11
CA ALA A 348 9.64 12.31 -12.84
C ALA A 348 10.88 12.49 -13.71
N SER A 349 11.60 11.40 -14.00
CA SER A 349 12.82 11.39 -14.85
C SER A 349 12.65 12.07 -16.23
N ALA A 350 11.40 12.23 -16.70
CA ALA A 350 11.01 12.98 -17.89
C ALA A 350 10.72 14.48 -17.63
N ALA A 351 11.36 15.06 -16.61
CA ALA A 351 11.17 16.41 -16.13
C ALA A 351 11.29 17.52 -17.20
N LYS A 352 10.60 18.64 -16.89
CA LYS A 352 10.38 19.90 -17.62
C LYS A 352 11.01 20.06 -19.02
N PHE A 353 12.34 19.97 -19.13
CA PHE A 353 13.09 20.33 -20.34
C PHE A 353 14.23 19.38 -20.75
N ASN A 354 14.51 18.31 -19.99
CA ASN A 354 15.59 17.37 -20.31
C ASN A 354 15.37 16.04 -19.58
N ILE A 355 15.69 14.94 -20.27
CA ILE A 355 15.79 13.62 -19.62
C ILE A 355 16.89 13.74 -18.57
N ILE A 356 16.57 13.45 -17.30
CA ILE A 356 17.57 13.32 -16.24
C ILE A 356 18.54 12.23 -16.69
N ARG A 357 19.83 12.54 -16.76
CA ARG A 357 20.85 11.62 -17.29
C ARG A 357 21.58 10.89 -16.17
N ASP A 358 21.73 11.56 -15.04
CA ASP A 358 22.49 11.07 -13.90
C ASP A 358 22.07 11.80 -12.62
N ALA A 359 22.37 11.21 -11.48
CA ALA A 359 22.34 11.83 -10.16
C ALA A 359 23.47 11.21 -9.33
N ASP A 360 23.98 11.91 -8.32
CA ASP A 360 25.06 11.35 -7.49
C ASP A 360 24.48 10.62 -6.28
N SER A 361 23.69 11.34 -5.46
CA SER A 361 23.22 10.83 -4.18
C SER A 361 21.88 11.41 -3.76
N ARG A 362 21.21 10.71 -2.85
CA ARG A 362 19.99 11.11 -2.17
C ARG A 362 20.19 10.97 -0.68
N SER A 363 19.93 12.04 0.06
CA SER A 363 19.91 12.03 1.52
C SER A 363 18.55 12.42 2.05
N ARG A 364 18.16 11.83 3.18
CA ARG A 364 16.92 12.16 3.89
C ARG A 364 17.18 12.33 5.36
N TYR A 365 16.50 13.28 5.98
CA TYR A 365 16.58 13.55 7.41
C TYR A 365 15.19 13.79 7.96
N VAL A 366 14.91 13.27 9.15
CA VAL A 366 13.69 13.60 9.88
C VAL A 366 13.98 13.77 11.36
N VAL A 367 13.37 14.79 11.95
CA VAL A 367 13.33 14.99 13.40
C VAL A 367 11.88 14.94 13.84
N GLU A 368 11.60 14.15 14.87
CA GLU A 368 10.24 13.85 15.33
C GLU A 368 10.08 14.15 16.84
N MET A 369 8.90 14.63 17.20
CA MET A 369 8.46 14.77 18.59
C MET A 369 7.06 14.17 18.74
N GLY A 370 6.84 13.43 19.83
CA GLY A 370 5.52 12.98 20.24
C GLY A 370 5.32 13.19 21.73
N TRP A 371 4.14 13.60 22.15
CA TRP A 371 3.77 13.76 23.55
C TRP A 371 2.33 13.35 23.77
N ALA A 372 2.12 12.38 24.66
CA ALA A 372 0.79 11.99 25.08
C ALA A 372 0.60 12.28 26.59
N TYR A 373 -0.50 12.96 26.94
CA TYR A 373 -0.84 13.21 28.34
C TYR A 373 -2.35 13.25 28.54
N GLY A 374 -2.86 12.30 29.32
CA GLY A 374 -4.30 12.14 29.50
C GLY A 374 -4.98 12.02 28.13
N PRO A 375 -6.00 12.83 27.83
CA PRO A 375 -6.72 12.74 26.56
C PRO A 375 -6.05 13.42 25.37
N LEU A 376 -4.84 13.97 25.54
CA LEU A 376 -4.15 14.72 24.50
C LEU A 376 -3.00 13.90 23.92
N LEU A 377 -2.89 13.92 22.59
CA LEU A 377 -1.73 13.48 21.83
C LEU A 377 -1.30 14.62 20.91
N ILE A 378 -0.05 15.03 21.02
CA ILE A 378 0.58 16.03 20.15
C ILE A 378 1.78 15.37 19.50
N TYR A 379 1.93 15.51 18.19
CA TYR A 379 3.09 15.00 17.49
C TYR A 379 3.37 15.85 16.25
N GLY A 380 4.62 15.82 15.80
CA GLY A 380 5.03 16.58 14.62
C GLY A 380 6.41 16.15 14.17
N GLU A 381 6.68 16.39 12.89
CA GLU A 381 7.93 16.02 12.24
C GLU A 381 8.39 17.15 11.32
N TYR A 382 9.70 17.29 11.22
CA TYR A 382 10.37 18.04 10.15
C TYR A 382 11.12 17.02 9.30
N THR A 383 10.78 16.93 8.02
CA THR A 383 11.38 16.02 7.04
C THR A 383 12.10 16.84 5.97
N LYS A 384 13.33 16.45 5.63
CA LYS A 384 14.08 17.03 4.52
C LYS A 384 14.61 15.90 3.62
N MET A 385 14.58 16.13 2.32
CA MET A 385 15.17 15.26 1.32
C MET A 385 15.97 16.09 0.31
N ASP A 386 17.22 15.71 0.09
CA ASP A 386 18.13 16.38 -0.82
C ASP A 386 18.65 15.40 -1.87
N PHE A 387 18.64 15.84 -3.12
CA PHE A 387 19.35 15.19 -4.23
C PHE A 387 20.58 16.02 -4.59
N GLU A 388 21.73 15.36 -4.70
CA GLU A 388 22.99 15.99 -5.10
C GLU A 388 23.37 15.57 -6.52
N GLY A 389 23.89 16.52 -7.30
CA GLY A 389 24.54 16.27 -8.58
C GLY A 389 23.62 15.82 -9.70
N ILE A 390 22.34 16.21 -9.68
CA ILE A 390 21.40 15.93 -10.77
C ILE A 390 21.96 16.51 -12.07
N ALA A 391 22.22 15.66 -13.05
CA ALA A 391 22.75 16.04 -14.35
C ALA A 391 21.68 15.90 -15.43
N THR A 392 21.43 16.99 -16.14
CA THR A 392 20.60 17.03 -17.34
C THR A 392 21.47 17.20 -18.59
N SER A 393 20.87 17.26 -19.78
CA SER A 393 21.64 17.53 -21.01
C SER A 393 22.24 18.95 -21.06
N ALA A 394 21.74 19.88 -20.23
CA ALA A 394 22.12 21.28 -20.25
C ALA A 394 22.89 21.73 -18.99
N GLU A 395 22.50 21.23 -17.81
CA GLU A 395 23.00 21.74 -16.53
C GLU A 395 23.14 20.62 -15.47
N ARG A 396 23.93 20.92 -14.43
CA ARG A 396 24.07 20.11 -13.20
C ARG A 396 23.67 20.97 -12.00
N PHE A 397 22.81 20.45 -11.14
CA PHE A 397 22.27 21.18 -9.98
C PHE A 397 21.88 20.22 -8.85
N ASP A 398 21.66 20.79 -7.67
CA ASP A 398 21.15 20.08 -6.49
C ASP A 398 19.67 20.46 -6.27
N ALA A 399 18.91 19.58 -5.62
CA ALA A 399 17.48 19.73 -5.44
C ALA A 399 17.04 19.30 -4.04
N GLY A 400 16.60 20.25 -3.22
CA GLY A 400 16.03 20.00 -1.91
C GLY A 400 14.50 20.10 -1.87
N MET A 401 13.89 19.28 -1.03
CA MET A 401 12.50 19.39 -0.58
C MET A 401 12.43 19.25 0.94
N GLU A 402 11.54 20.01 1.55
CA GLU A 402 11.27 19.92 2.98
C GLU A 402 9.77 19.98 3.30
N ASP A 403 9.45 19.42 4.45
CA ASP A 403 8.10 19.38 4.99
C ASP A 403 8.15 19.52 6.50
N TYR A 404 7.21 20.26 7.07
CA TYR A 404 6.95 20.20 8.50
C TYR A 404 5.47 20.15 8.78
N TYR A 405 5.10 19.29 9.73
CA TYR A 405 3.74 19.21 10.20
C TYR A 405 3.66 19.14 11.72
N GLY A 406 2.56 19.68 12.24
CA GLY A 406 2.19 19.57 13.66
C GLY A 406 0.75 19.11 13.77
N ALA A 407 0.52 18.06 14.54
CA ALA A 407 -0.78 17.44 14.75
C ALA A 407 -1.13 17.36 16.23
N LEU A 408 -2.41 17.54 16.53
CA LEU A 408 -3.00 17.38 17.86
C LEU A 408 -4.26 16.52 17.74
N LEU A 409 -4.41 15.53 18.60
CA LEU A 409 -5.62 14.76 18.84
C LEU A 409 -6.06 14.96 20.30
N TRP A 410 -7.31 15.37 20.49
CA TRP A 410 -7.94 15.50 21.80
C TRP A 410 -9.14 14.56 21.92
N MET A 411 -9.03 13.57 22.80
CA MET A 411 -10.11 12.64 23.13
C MET A 411 -11.12 13.31 24.07
N LEU A 412 -12.23 13.80 23.51
CA LEU A 412 -13.31 14.47 24.23
C LEU A 412 -13.98 13.58 25.28
N THR A 413 -13.99 12.27 25.03
CA THR A 413 -14.51 11.21 25.92
C THR A 413 -13.50 10.73 26.97
N GLY A 414 -12.26 11.21 26.91
CA GLY A 414 -11.26 11.02 27.96
C GLY A 414 -10.39 9.77 27.83
N GLU A 415 -10.46 9.03 26.73
CA GLU A 415 -9.50 7.97 26.39
C GLU A 415 -8.07 8.54 26.34
N GLU A 416 -7.09 7.72 26.67
CA GLU A 416 -5.70 8.15 26.78
C GLU A 416 -4.92 7.54 25.59
N PRO A 417 -4.54 8.34 24.58
CA PRO A 417 -3.65 7.88 23.53
C PRO A 417 -2.28 7.54 24.10
N GLU A 418 -1.59 6.57 23.49
CA GLU A 418 -0.29 6.12 23.98
C GLU A 418 0.79 6.16 22.88
N LEU A 419 2.02 6.46 23.32
CA LEU A 419 3.22 6.38 22.51
C LEU A 419 4.12 5.31 23.11
N ALA A 420 4.44 4.28 22.34
CA ALA A 420 5.33 3.21 22.78
C ALA A 420 6.18 2.70 21.62
N GLY A 421 7.46 2.40 21.88
CA GLY A 421 8.30 1.82 20.84
C GLY A 421 8.66 2.79 19.71
N GLY A 422 8.59 4.11 19.95
CA GLY A 422 8.69 5.11 18.89
C GLY A 422 7.57 5.01 17.86
N ARG A 423 6.37 4.61 18.28
CA ARG A 423 5.16 4.50 17.45
C ARG A 423 3.95 5.01 18.22
N ILE A 424 2.97 5.53 17.48
CA ILE A 424 1.64 5.83 18.00
C ILE A 424 0.86 4.52 18.11
N LEU A 425 0.21 4.29 19.24
CA LEU A 425 -0.61 3.10 19.46
C LEU A 425 -2.09 3.36 19.17
N PRO A 426 -2.88 2.31 18.85
CA PRO A 426 -4.31 2.44 18.67
C PRO A 426 -5.01 2.97 19.93
N VAL A 427 -5.94 3.90 19.74
CA VAL A 427 -6.81 4.39 20.83
C VAL A 427 -7.92 3.37 21.09
N ILE A 428 -7.99 2.87 22.32
CA ILE A 428 -9.01 1.90 22.73
C ILE A 428 -10.13 2.64 23.48
N PRO A 429 -11.38 2.64 22.98
CA PRO A 429 -12.48 3.29 23.68
C PRO A 429 -12.77 2.61 25.02
N ARG A 430 -12.99 3.40 26.08
CA ARG A 430 -13.23 2.86 27.44
C ARG A 430 -14.53 2.06 27.53
N LYS A 431 -15.53 2.44 26.75
CA LYS A 431 -16.82 1.74 26.62
C LYS A 431 -17.22 1.71 25.15
N SER A 432 -17.04 0.57 24.51
CA SER A 432 -17.41 0.38 23.10
C SER A 432 -18.93 0.56 22.90
N LEU A 433 -19.33 0.96 21.70
CA LEU A 433 -20.74 1.16 21.33
C LEU A 433 -21.58 -0.10 21.57
N TRP A 434 -21.01 -1.28 21.30
CA TRP A 434 -21.67 -2.58 21.44
C TRP A 434 -21.63 -3.16 22.86
N GLU A 435 -20.92 -2.50 23.77
CA GLU A 435 -20.83 -2.84 25.20
C GLU A 435 -21.70 -1.89 26.04
N GLY A 436 -22.62 -1.15 25.40
CA GLY A 436 -23.51 -0.19 26.05
C GLY A 436 -22.91 1.21 26.27
N GLY A 437 -21.75 1.49 25.66
CA GLY A 437 -21.16 2.83 25.59
C GLY A 437 -21.57 3.60 24.33
N TRP A 438 -20.93 4.75 24.11
CA TRP A 438 -21.02 5.52 22.86
C TRP A 438 -19.73 5.42 22.03
N GLY A 439 -18.76 4.61 22.46
CA GLY A 439 -17.41 4.63 21.92
C GLY A 439 -16.59 5.83 22.43
N GLY A 440 -15.48 6.11 21.75
CA GLY A 440 -14.62 7.27 22.00
C GLY A 440 -14.78 8.33 20.91
N LEU A 441 -14.78 9.61 21.27
CA LEU A 441 -14.86 10.74 20.36
C LEU A 441 -13.60 11.59 20.49
N GLY A 442 -12.90 11.79 19.37
CA GLY A 442 -11.69 12.60 19.28
C GLY A 442 -11.85 13.74 18.29
N LEU A 443 -11.30 14.90 18.63
CA LEU A 443 -11.12 16.02 17.71
C LEU A 443 -9.63 16.13 17.38
N ALA A 444 -9.29 16.14 16.10
CA ALA A 444 -7.92 16.27 15.62
C ALA A 444 -7.75 17.51 14.75
N VAL A 445 -6.59 18.16 14.87
CA VAL A 445 -6.18 19.28 14.02
C VAL A 445 -4.75 19.08 13.55
N ARG A 446 -4.45 19.41 12.30
CA ARG A 446 -3.10 19.36 11.74
C ARG A 446 -2.82 20.58 10.89
N TYR A 447 -1.61 21.10 11.02
CA TYR A 447 -0.99 22.03 10.10
C TYR A 447 0.16 21.33 9.40
N ASP A 448 0.30 21.55 8.10
CA ASP A 448 1.25 20.87 7.24
C ASP A 448 1.77 21.85 6.18
N LEU A 449 3.09 22.00 6.03
CA LEU A 449 3.70 22.86 5.03
C LEU A 449 4.81 22.11 4.29
N PHE A 450 4.64 22.02 2.98
CA PHE A 450 5.63 21.51 2.05
C PHE A 450 6.27 22.66 1.26
N GLU A 451 7.59 22.63 1.11
CA GLU A 451 8.35 23.53 0.24
C GLU A 451 9.44 22.79 -0.54
N ALA A 452 9.58 23.13 -1.82
CA ALA A 452 10.73 22.74 -2.65
C ALA A 452 11.65 23.93 -2.94
N GLU A 453 12.94 23.65 -3.13
CA GLU A 453 13.94 24.65 -3.52
C GLU A 453 13.68 25.23 -4.92
N GLU A 454 14.24 26.40 -5.20
CA GLU A 454 14.06 27.10 -6.48
C GLU A 454 14.64 26.31 -7.66
N SER A 455 15.74 25.56 -7.46
CA SER A 455 16.34 24.70 -8.48
C SER A 455 15.37 23.61 -8.98
N VAL A 456 14.61 22.99 -8.07
CA VAL A 456 13.56 22.03 -8.43
C VAL A 456 12.54 22.68 -9.35
N TYR A 457 12.16 23.91 -9.04
CA TYR A 457 11.18 24.66 -9.80
C TYR A 457 11.65 25.01 -11.21
N ASP A 458 12.89 25.44 -11.34
CA ASP A 458 13.48 25.88 -12.59
C ASP A 458 13.69 24.70 -13.54
N TYR A 459 14.16 23.57 -13.02
CA TYR A 459 14.66 22.47 -13.85
C TYR A 459 13.78 21.23 -13.87
N LEU A 460 13.09 20.90 -12.77
CA LEU A 460 12.42 19.60 -12.61
C LEU A 460 10.92 19.64 -12.87
N ILE A 461 10.22 20.70 -12.43
CA ILE A 461 8.76 20.74 -12.46
C ILE A 461 8.18 21.75 -13.46
N ARG A 462 7.07 21.39 -14.11
CA ARG A 462 6.33 22.29 -15.00
C ARG A 462 5.31 23.09 -14.20
N GLU A 463 5.43 24.42 -14.22
CA GLU A 463 4.45 25.29 -13.58
C GLU A 463 3.04 24.96 -14.06
N GLY A 464 2.07 24.97 -13.15
CA GLY A 464 0.70 24.60 -13.44
C GLY A 464 0.45 23.10 -13.41
N ASN A 465 1.41 22.22 -13.74
CA ASN A 465 1.27 20.78 -13.48
C ASN A 465 1.77 20.41 -12.07
N SER A 466 2.67 21.22 -11.53
CA SER A 466 3.16 21.10 -10.17
C SER A 466 3.45 22.49 -9.60
N VAL A 467 3.38 22.59 -8.28
CA VAL A 467 3.58 23.81 -7.49
C VAL A 467 4.70 23.60 -6.49
N ARG A 468 5.37 24.68 -6.09
CA ARG A 468 6.59 24.59 -5.28
C ARG A 468 6.27 24.51 -3.79
N ARG A 469 5.19 25.16 -3.37
CA ARG A 469 4.77 25.23 -1.97
C ARG A 469 3.29 24.91 -1.85
N ALA A 470 2.96 24.11 -0.84
CA ALA A 470 1.60 23.76 -0.47
C ALA A 470 1.44 23.82 1.05
N GLU A 471 0.38 24.47 1.51
CA GLU A 471 0.08 24.67 2.93
C GLU A 471 -1.30 24.09 3.24
N ALA A 472 -1.39 23.15 4.18
CA ALA A 472 -2.64 22.45 4.49
C ALA A 472 -3.06 22.60 5.96
N TYR A 473 -4.37 22.81 6.14
CA TYR A 473 -5.04 22.90 7.42
C TYR A 473 -6.11 21.81 7.47
N SER A 474 -5.95 20.83 8.37
CA SER A 474 -6.88 19.72 8.55
C SER A 474 -7.59 19.80 9.91
N VAL A 475 -8.89 19.54 9.91
CA VAL A 475 -9.71 19.36 11.12
C VAL A 475 -10.52 18.07 10.95
N ALA A 476 -10.30 17.11 11.84
CA ALA A 476 -10.94 15.80 11.76
C ALA A 476 -11.68 15.43 13.03
N VAL A 477 -12.89 14.88 12.88
CA VAL A 477 -13.65 14.24 13.96
C VAL A 477 -13.50 12.73 13.84
N ASN A 478 -13.02 12.10 14.91
CA ASN A 478 -12.78 10.66 14.99
C ASN A 478 -13.79 10.04 15.96
N TRP A 479 -14.60 9.09 15.49
CA TRP A 479 -15.52 8.34 16.31
C TRP A 479 -15.12 6.86 16.36
N PHE A 480 -14.49 6.47 17.47
CA PHE A 480 -14.02 5.13 17.77
C PHE A 480 -15.18 4.30 18.34
N LEU A 481 -15.88 3.56 17.49
CA LEU A 481 -17.05 2.76 17.90
C LEU A 481 -16.66 1.57 18.78
N SER A 482 -15.54 0.95 18.44
CA SER A 482 -14.90 -0.13 19.19
C SER A 482 -13.40 -0.03 18.96
N ARG A 483 -12.63 -0.98 19.52
CA ARG A 483 -11.21 -1.10 19.19
C ARG A 483 -10.92 -1.49 17.73
N TYR A 484 -11.94 -2.00 17.02
CA TYR A 484 -11.81 -2.50 15.64
C TYR A 484 -12.39 -1.56 14.60
N VAL A 485 -13.33 -0.70 14.98
CA VAL A 485 -14.13 0.11 14.05
C VAL A 485 -14.07 1.57 14.44
N LYS A 486 -13.70 2.43 13.48
CA LYS A 486 -13.76 3.89 13.64
C LYS A 486 -14.32 4.57 12.40
N PHE A 487 -14.99 5.70 12.62
CA PHE A 487 -15.40 6.63 11.57
C PHE A 487 -14.58 7.91 11.67
N ILE A 488 -14.19 8.47 10.53
CA ILE A 488 -13.49 9.76 10.46
C ILE A 488 -14.26 10.68 9.52
N VAL A 489 -14.46 11.93 9.92
CA VAL A 489 -14.84 13.02 9.01
C VAL A 489 -13.73 14.06 9.08
N ASP A 490 -13.01 14.21 7.99
CA ASP A 490 -11.85 15.09 7.86
C ASP A 490 -12.16 16.21 6.87
N PHE A 491 -12.03 17.47 7.31
CA PHE A 491 -12.04 18.65 6.46
C PHE A 491 -10.62 19.16 6.32
N THR A 492 -10.10 19.21 5.10
CA THR A 492 -8.78 19.74 4.80
C THR A 492 -8.87 20.83 3.74
N ARG A 493 -8.27 21.98 4.01
CA ARG A 493 -7.99 23.03 3.03
C ARG A 493 -6.50 23.02 2.70
N THR A 494 -6.15 22.93 1.43
CA THR A 494 -4.77 23.08 0.93
C THR A 494 -4.68 24.32 0.06
N GLU A 495 -3.73 25.20 0.34
CA GLU A 495 -3.43 26.40 -0.46
C GLU A 495 -2.09 26.21 -1.18
N PHE A 496 -2.06 26.56 -2.46
CA PHE A 496 -0.90 26.43 -3.32
C PHE A 496 -0.30 27.80 -3.63
N ASP A 497 1.03 27.87 -3.79
CA ASP A 497 1.70 29.14 -4.11
C ASP A 497 1.43 29.65 -5.55
N LYS A 498 0.99 28.74 -6.44
CA LYS A 498 0.55 29.04 -7.81
C LYS A 498 -0.65 28.16 -8.19
N PRO A 499 -1.45 28.55 -9.20
CA PRO A 499 -2.56 27.72 -9.66
C PRO A 499 -2.09 26.35 -10.19
N LEU A 500 -2.65 25.27 -9.63
CA LEU A 500 -2.41 23.89 -10.02
C LEU A 500 -3.49 23.40 -10.99
N LEU A 501 -3.10 22.65 -12.01
CA LEU A 501 -3.98 21.99 -12.97
C LEU A 501 -4.69 20.83 -12.27
N ILE A 502 -5.98 21.01 -12.00
CA ILE A 502 -6.79 20.02 -11.29
C ILE A 502 -7.39 18.99 -12.25
N ALA A 503 -7.90 19.46 -13.39
CA ALA A 503 -8.54 18.62 -14.38
C ALA A 503 -8.46 19.24 -15.78
N ARG A 504 -8.54 18.39 -16.80
CA ARG A 504 -8.69 18.80 -18.19
C ARG A 504 -9.90 18.09 -18.77
N ASP A 505 -10.88 18.84 -19.23
CA ASP A 505 -12.06 18.29 -19.88
C ASP A 505 -11.62 17.63 -21.21
N PRO A 506 -11.80 16.31 -21.37
CA PRO A 506 -11.38 15.61 -22.58
C PRO A 506 -12.20 15.97 -23.82
N LEU A 507 -13.42 16.53 -23.66
CA LEU A 507 -14.30 16.92 -24.77
C LEU A 507 -14.07 18.37 -25.22
N SER A 508 -14.00 19.31 -24.27
CA SER A 508 -13.79 20.73 -24.59
C SER A 508 -12.32 21.14 -24.65
N GLY A 509 -11.43 20.34 -24.07
CA GLY A 509 -10.01 20.65 -23.93
C GLY A 509 -9.70 21.72 -22.87
N THR A 510 -10.73 22.23 -22.18
CA THR A 510 -10.62 23.26 -21.14
C THR A 510 -9.88 22.72 -19.93
N ALA A 511 -8.91 23.47 -19.46
CA ALA A 511 -8.14 23.17 -18.26
C ALA A 511 -8.72 23.94 -17.06
N ILE A 512 -8.90 23.24 -15.94
CA ILE A 512 -9.33 23.83 -14.66
C ILE A 512 -8.08 23.97 -13.81
N TYR A 513 -7.76 25.20 -13.43
CA TYR A 513 -6.69 25.52 -12.51
C TYR A 513 -7.29 25.94 -11.16
N SER A 514 -6.59 25.66 -10.06
CA SER A 514 -7.01 26.13 -8.75
C SER A 514 -5.79 26.45 -7.89
N ASP A 515 -5.85 27.56 -7.18
CA ASP A 515 -4.87 27.95 -6.16
C ASP A 515 -5.17 27.33 -4.78
N ARG A 516 -6.34 26.70 -4.62
CA ARG A 516 -6.71 25.97 -3.42
C ARG A 516 -7.43 24.66 -3.70
N GLU A 517 -7.45 23.78 -2.72
CA GLU A 517 -8.23 22.55 -2.70
C GLU A 517 -8.92 22.40 -1.34
N ASP A 518 -10.25 22.38 -1.33
CA ASP A 518 -11.04 22.03 -0.15
C ASP A 518 -11.57 20.60 -0.30
N VAL A 519 -11.31 19.76 0.71
CA VAL A 519 -11.75 18.35 0.71
C VAL A 519 -12.46 18.01 2.01
N ILE A 520 -13.61 17.36 1.88
CA ILE A 520 -14.26 16.62 2.96
C ILE A 520 -14.11 15.13 2.67
N THR A 521 -13.42 14.42 3.55
CA THR A 521 -13.32 12.95 3.49
C THR A 521 -14.11 12.34 4.63
N ALA A 522 -15.11 11.51 4.30
CA ALA A 522 -15.77 10.63 5.25
C ALA A 522 -15.23 9.22 5.10
N ARG A 523 -14.60 8.68 6.15
CA ARG A 523 -13.99 7.34 6.15
C ARG A 523 -14.69 6.42 7.13
N PHE A 524 -14.99 5.22 6.65
CA PHE A 524 -15.23 4.04 7.48
C PHE A 524 -13.95 3.20 7.52
N GLN A 525 -13.47 2.91 8.73
CA GLN A 525 -12.32 2.05 8.93
C GLN A 525 -12.70 0.86 9.82
N MET A 526 -12.26 -0.33 9.39
CA MET A 526 -12.33 -1.55 10.17
C MET A 526 -11.00 -2.27 10.11
N GLY A 527 -10.44 -2.61 11.27
CA GLY A 527 -9.24 -3.43 11.40
C GLY A 527 -9.45 -4.46 12.50
N PHE A 528 -9.01 -5.69 12.30
CA PHE A 528 -8.97 -6.72 13.33
C PHE A 528 -7.84 -7.70 13.09
#